data_AF-A0A2J0MHQ5-F1
#
_entry.id   AF-A0A2J0MHQ5-F1
#
_cell.length_a   1.000
_cell.length_b   1.000
_cell.length_c   1.000
_cell.angle_alpha   90.00
_cell.angle_beta   90.00
_cell.angle_gamma   90.00
#
_symmetry.space_group_name_H-M   'P 1'
#
loop_
_entity.id
_entity.type
_entity.pdbx_description
1 polymer ?
#
loop_
_entity_poly.entity_id
_entity_poly.type
_entity_poly.pdbx_seq_one_letter_code
_entity_poly.pdbx_strand_id
1 'polypeptide(L)'
;MNEKVDLSKNIELDNALKEFEIKDSVEEQIQKVKQETFKNFETPKMVQWVIKYSGGIIKEQRQAEYLLLGFVVLAIIISLFLFFTNIISQKPKIIPQFREDIEPSVRAKLPPGVFETIPSKYD
;
A
#
# COMPACT_ATOMS: atom_id res chain seq x y z
N MET A 1 -66.36 -39.68 7.93
CA MET A 1 -65.42 -39.81 9.07
C MET A 1 -64.49 -38.62 9.01
N ASN A 2 -64.59 -37.70 9.98
CA ASN A 2 -63.72 -36.53 10.05
C ASN A 2 -62.63 -36.82 11.09
N GLU A 3 -61.52 -37.37 10.63
CA GLU A 3 -60.33 -37.55 11.44
C GLU A 3 -59.69 -36.17 11.64
N LYS A 4 -60.01 -35.52 12.77
CA LYS A 4 -59.21 -34.40 13.26
C LYS A 4 -57.88 -34.98 13.73
N VAL A 5 -56.88 -34.93 12.87
CA VAL A 5 -55.49 -35.25 13.21
C VAL A 5 -55.07 -34.32 14.35
N ASP A 6 -54.97 -34.87 15.56
CA ASP A 6 -54.58 -34.14 16.77
C ASP A 6 -53.07 -33.90 16.75
N LEU A 7 -52.66 -32.75 16.19
CA LEU A 7 -51.24 -32.36 16.09
C LEU A 7 -50.61 -32.02 17.45
N SER A 8 -51.40 -31.95 18.54
CA SER A 8 -50.92 -31.52 19.87
C SER A 8 -50.02 -32.53 20.59
N LYS A 9 -49.90 -33.76 20.08
CA LYS A 9 -49.10 -34.82 20.69
C LYS A 9 -47.80 -35.12 19.97
N ASN A 10 -47.44 -34.33 18.96
CA ASN A 10 -46.27 -34.61 18.14
C ASN A 10 -45.01 -34.00 18.78
N ILE A 11 -44.50 -34.68 19.79
CA ILE A 11 -43.30 -34.35 20.57
C ILE A 11 -42.08 -34.07 19.66
N GLU A 12 -42.05 -34.68 18.48
CA GLU A 12 -41.01 -34.47 17.48
C GLU A 12 -41.04 -33.05 16.89
N LEU A 13 -42.23 -32.46 16.74
CA LEU A 13 -42.39 -31.10 16.22
C LEU A 13 -41.88 -30.08 17.24
N ASP A 14 -42.25 -30.24 18.51
CA ASP A 14 -41.79 -29.35 19.59
C ASP A 14 -40.28 -29.44 19.80
N ASN A 15 -39.71 -30.64 19.68
CA ASN A 15 -38.27 -30.84 19.71
C ASN A 15 -37.57 -30.21 18.49
N ALA A 16 -38.14 -30.33 17.29
CA ALA A 16 -37.59 -29.73 16.08
C ALA A 16 -37.64 -28.20 16.12
N LEU A 17 -38.75 -27.61 16.60
CA LEU A 17 -38.86 -26.16 16.79
C LEU A 17 -37.83 -25.66 17.80
N LYS A 18 -37.64 -26.38 18.92
CA LYS A 18 -36.67 -26.02 19.94
C LYS A 18 -35.23 -26.14 19.43
N GLU A 19 -34.91 -27.17 18.65
CA GLU A 19 -33.60 -27.32 18.02
C GLU A 19 -33.34 -26.19 17.00
N PHE A 20 -34.36 -25.78 16.24
CA PHE A 20 -34.26 -24.70 15.27
C PHE A 20 -34.04 -23.35 15.96
N GLU A 21 -34.79 -23.04 17.01
CA GLU A 21 -34.65 -21.80 17.80
C GLU A 21 -33.26 -21.69 18.44
N ILE A 22 -32.72 -22.81 18.95
CA ILE A 22 -31.36 -22.85 19.50
C ILE A 22 -30.31 -22.62 18.41
N LYS A 23 -30.45 -23.24 17.23
CA LYS A 23 -29.50 -23.06 16.12
C LYS A 23 -29.53 -21.63 15.56
N ASP A 24 -30.72 -21.06 15.37
CA ASP A 24 -30.89 -19.69 14.87
C ASP A 24 -30.29 -18.69 15.87
N SER A 25 -30.55 -18.88 17.16
CA SER A 25 -29.95 -18.08 18.24
C SER A 25 -28.42 -18.20 18.31
N VAL A 26 -27.88 -19.39 18.03
CA VAL A 26 -26.43 -19.63 18.01
C VAL A 26 -25.79 -19.02 16.77
N GLU A 27 -26.42 -19.11 15.60
CA GLU A 27 -25.94 -18.49 14.36
C GLU A 27 -26.00 -16.96 14.43
N GLU A 28 -27.06 -16.39 15.00
CA GLU A 28 -27.16 -14.95 15.29
C GLU A 28 -26.08 -14.50 16.28
N GLN A 29 -25.82 -15.28 17.32
CA GLN A 29 -24.74 -14.98 18.28
C GLN A 29 -23.36 -15.10 17.64
N ILE A 30 -23.10 -16.10 16.78
CA ILE A 30 -21.84 -16.24 16.07
C ILE A 30 -21.62 -15.08 15.09
N GLN A 31 -22.67 -14.65 14.37
CA GLN A 31 -22.59 -13.49 13.48
C GLN A 31 -22.37 -12.18 14.25
N LYS A 32 -23.04 -11.99 15.39
CA LYS A 32 -22.89 -10.82 16.25
C LYS A 32 -21.50 -10.78 16.91
N VAL A 33 -21.01 -11.91 17.42
CA VAL A 33 -19.66 -12.05 17.98
C VAL A 33 -18.60 -11.77 16.91
N LYS A 34 -18.79 -12.23 15.66
CA LYS A 34 -17.91 -11.93 14.53
C LYS A 34 -17.88 -10.43 14.22
N GLN A 35 -19.04 -9.78 14.15
CA GLN A 35 -19.11 -8.33 13.93
C GLN A 35 -18.52 -7.51 15.08
N GLU A 36 -18.67 -7.97 16.33
CA GLU A 36 -18.08 -7.34 17.51
C GLU A 36 -16.57 -7.58 17.60
N THR A 37 -16.03 -8.71 17.13
CA THR A 37 -14.57 -8.93 17.07
C THR A 37 -13.89 -8.04 16.02
N PHE A 38 -14.54 -7.73 14.90
CA PHE A 38 -14.01 -6.78 13.93
C PHE A 38 -14.11 -5.31 14.40
N LYS A 39 -15.09 -4.96 15.24
CA LYS A 39 -15.21 -3.62 15.85
C LYS A 39 -14.25 -3.39 17.01
N ASN A 40 -13.83 -4.46 17.69
CA ASN A 40 -12.86 -4.43 18.80
C ASN A 40 -11.40 -4.60 18.35
N PHE A 41 -11.08 -4.39 17.08
CA PHE A 41 -9.70 -4.08 16.74
C PHE A 41 -9.42 -2.67 17.25
N GLU A 42 -8.80 -2.61 18.43
CA GLU A 42 -8.19 -1.39 18.97
C GLU A 42 -7.53 -0.63 17.83
N THR A 43 -8.09 0.53 17.55
CA THR A 43 -7.76 1.27 16.35
C THR A 43 -6.27 1.56 16.37
N PRO A 44 -5.53 1.17 15.32
CA PRO A 44 -4.08 1.15 15.37
C PRO A 44 -3.57 2.53 15.78
N LYS A 45 -2.63 2.55 16.73
CA LYS A 45 -2.14 3.78 17.37
C LYS A 45 -1.76 4.86 16.34
N MET A 46 -1.23 4.45 15.20
CA MET A 46 -0.87 5.36 14.10
C MET A 46 -2.08 6.13 13.54
N VAL A 47 -3.23 5.48 13.37
CA VAL A 47 -4.47 6.09 12.89
C VAL A 47 -5.03 7.06 13.92
N GLN A 48 -4.97 6.72 15.22
CA GLN A 48 -5.35 7.66 16.29
C GLN A 48 -4.46 8.92 16.31
N TRP A 49 -3.16 8.77 16.04
CA TRP A 49 -2.25 9.91 15.94
C TRP A 49 -2.62 10.80 14.75
N VAL A 50 -2.92 10.23 13.59
CA VAL A 50 -3.38 10.98 12.42
C VAL A 50 -4.65 11.76 12.74
N ILE A 51 -5.65 11.13 13.38
CA ILE A 51 -6.90 11.78 13.79
C ILE A 51 -6.63 12.93 14.77
N LYS A 52 -5.77 12.72 15.77
CA LYS A 52 -5.45 13.72 16.80
C LYS A 52 -4.71 14.93 16.22
N TYR A 53 -3.75 14.70 15.34
CA TYR A 53 -2.94 15.77 14.72
C TYR A 53 -3.61 16.39 13.49
N SER A 54 -4.66 15.78 12.94
CA SER A 54 -5.46 16.31 11.81
C SER A 54 -6.31 17.54 12.17
N GLY A 55 -6.31 18.01 13.42
CA GLY A 55 -7.02 19.24 13.80
C GLY A 55 -8.56 19.13 13.74
N GLY A 56 -9.11 17.91 13.79
CA GLY A 56 -10.56 17.66 13.82
C GLY A 56 -11.24 17.57 12.44
N ILE A 57 -10.47 17.64 11.35
CA ILE A 57 -10.98 17.46 9.97
C ILE A 57 -11.30 15.99 9.71
N ILE A 58 -10.49 15.07 10.25
CA ILE A 58 -10.66 13.62 10.08
C ILE A 58 -11.14 13.03 11.40
N LYS A 59 -12.44 12.79 11.51
CA LYS A 59 -13.07 12.21 12.72
C LYS A 59 -13.28 10.70 12.61
N GLU A 60 -13.24 10.19 11.39
CA GLU A 60 -13.54 8.79 11.10
C GLU A 60 -12.26 7.99 10.83
N GLN A 61 -12.11 6.86 11.52
CA GLN A 61 -10.92 5.99 11.40
C GLN A 61 -10.70 5.52 9.97
N ARG A 62 -11.80 5.18 9.29
CA ARG A 62 -11.77 4.74 7.91
C ARG A 62 -11.22 5.83 6.97
N GLN A 63 -11.54 7.10 7.23
CA GLN A 63 -10.98 8.23 6.45
C GLN A 63 -9.48 8.40 6.69
N ALA A 64 -9.03 8.29 7.96
CA ALA A 64 -7.61 8.39 8.29
C ALA A 64 -6.80 7.26 7.64
N GLU A 65 -7.34 6.04 7.59
CA GLU A 65 -6.71 4.91 6.91
C GLU A 65 -6.59 5.13 5.40
N TYR A 66 -7.65 5.58 4.73
CA TYR A 66 -7.59 5.89 3.30
C TYR A 66 -6.61 7.03 2.99
N LEU A 67 -6.53 8.03 3.86
CA LEU A 67 -5.62 9.16 3.67
C LEU A 67 -4.16 8.74 3.87
N LEU A 68 -3.89 7.89 4.88
CA LEU A 68 -2.57 7.30 5.09
C LEU A 68 -2.18 6.41 3.91
N LEU A 69 -3.09 5.56 3.43
CA LEU A 69 -2.85 4.68 2.28
C LEU A 69 -2.60 5.50 1.00
N GLY A 70 -3.42 6.53 0.75
CA GLY A 70 -3.25 7.43 -0.39
C GLY A 70 -1.91 8.18 -0.34
N PHE A 71 -1.49 8.64 0.83
CA PHE A 71 -0.19 9.27 1.04
C PHE A 71 0.96 8.31 0.72
N VAL A 72 0.89 7.06 1.20
CA VAL A 72 1.91 6.04 0.92
C VAL A 72 2.02 5.75 -0.57
N VAL A 73 0.88 5.56 -1.26
CA VAL A 73 0.85 5.33 -2.70
C VAL A 73 1.47 6.50 -3.46
N LEU A 74 1.10 7.73 -3.09
CA LEU A 74 1.65 8.94 -3.71
C LEU A 74 3.16 9.07 -3.49
N ALA A 75 3.64 8.79 -2.28
CA ALA A 75 5.06 8.82 -1.95
C ALA A 75 5.86 7.80 -2.77
N ILE A 76 5.32 6.59 -2.98
CA ILE A 76 5.94 5.57 -3.85
C ILE A 76 6.04 6.08 -5.29
N ILE A 77 4.96 6.66 -5.84
CA ILE A 77 4.97 7.21 -7.21
C ILE A 77 6.04 8.30 -7.36
N ILE A 78 6.12 9.24 -6.43
CA ILE A 78 7.12 10.31 -6.43
C ILE A 78 8.53 9.73 -6.31
N SER A 79 8.72 8.76 -5.42
CA SER A 79 10.02 8.09 -5.24
C SER A 79 10.47 7.39 -6.52
N LEU A 80 9.59 6.65 -7.18
CA LEU A 80 9.90 6.00 -8.45
C LEU A 80 10.23 7.04 -9.51
N PHE A 81 9.39 8.06 -9.67
CA PHE A 81 9.62 9.13 -10.65
C PHE A 81 10.98 9.83 -10.45
N LEU A 82 11.31 10.19 -9.20
CA LEU A 82 12.59 10.81 -8.87
C LEU A 82 13.76 9.85 -9.11
N PHE A 83 13.64 8.58 -8.71
CA PHE A 83 14.68 7.58 -8.88
C PHE A 83 14.98 7.29 -10.35
N PHE A 84 13.95 7.09 -11.18
CA PHE A 84 14.11 6.90 -12.63
C PHE A 84 14.63 8.14 -13.35
N THR A 85 14.28 9.35 -12.90
CA THR A 85 14.82 10.60 -13.46
C THR A 85 16.32 10.75 -13.19
N ASN A 86 16.79 10.37 -11.99
CA ASN A 86 18.20 10.48 -11.62
C ASN A 86 19.12 9.48 -12.34
N ILE A 87 18.60 8.36 -12.83
CA ILE A 87 19.41 7.36 -13.55
C ILE A 87 19.87 7.89 -14.92
N ILE A 88 19.07 8.71 -15.60
CA ILE A 88 19.37 9.20 -16.97
C ILE A 88 20.45 10.30 -16.97
N SER A 89 20.67 10.97 -15.83
CA SER A 89 21.58 12.13 -15.74
C SER A 89 23.04 11.79 -15.42
N GLN A 90 23.37 10.51 -15.22
CA GLN A 90 24.77 10.09 -15.18
C GLN A 90 25.33 10.06 -16.62
N LYS A 91 25.65 11.24 -17.16
CA LYS A 91 26.54 11.29 -18.32
C LYS A 91 27.81 10.56 -17.89
N PRO A 92 28.20 9.45 -18.54
CA PRO A 92 29.43 8.78 -18.19
C PRO A 92 30.54 9.83 -18.29
N LYS A 93 31.37 9.94 -17.25
CA LYS A 93 32.57 10.76 -17.30
C LYS A 93 33.50 10.12 -18.32
N ILE A 94 33.34 10.48 -19.60
CA ILE A 94 34.21 10.04 -20.68
C ILE A 94 35.56 10.68 -20.40
N ILE A 95 36.49 9.89 -19.86
CA ILE A 95 37.90 10.26 -19.86
C ILE A 95 38.36 9.99 -21.29
N PRO A 96 38.68 11.02 -22.11
CA PRO A 96 39.12 10.80 -23.47
C PRO A 96 40.41 9.98 -23.42
N GLN A 97 40.44 8.86 -24.14
CA GLN A 97 41.62 8.00 -24.21
C GLN A 97 42.65 8.56 -25.19
N PHE A 98 42.18 9.23 -26.25
CA PHE A 98 43.02 9.83 -27.25
C PHE A 98 42.76 11.33 -27.41
N ARG A 99 43.75 12.05 -27.95
CA ARG A 99 43.66 13.50 -28.25
C ARG A 99 42.48 13.82 -29.15
N GLU A 100 42.13 12.92 -30.06
CA GLU A 100 41.07 13.08 -31.04
C GLU A 100 39.66 12.95 -30.45
N ASP A 101 39.52 12.23 -29.33
CA ASP A 101 38.25 12.05 -28.61
C ASP A 101 37.85 13.32 -27.83
N ILE A 102 38.78 14.27 -27.68
CA ILE A 102 38.56 15.52 -26.95
C ILE A 102 37.79 16.49 -27.86
N GLU A 103 36.61 16.89 -27.41
CA GLU A 103 35.80 17.91 -28.07
C GLU A 103 36.63 19.20 -28.29
N PRO A 104 36.56 19.85 -29.47
CA PRO A 104 37.37 21.04 -29.79
C PRO A 104 37.23 22.17 -28.76
N SER A 105 36.06 22.30 -28.15
CA SER A 105 35.73 23.29 -27.11
C SER A 105 36.48 23.05 -25.80
N VAL A 106 36.72 21.79 -25.44
CA VAL A 106 37.51 21.39 -24.26
C VAL A 106 39.01 21.45 -24.59
N ARG A 107 39.39 21.05 -25.80
CA ARG A 107 40.77 21.09 -26.30
C ARG A 107 41.37 22.49 -26.23
N ALA A 108 40.61 23.51 -26.62
CA ALA A 108 41.05 24.91 -26.59
C ALA A 108 41.29 25.46 -25.16
N LYS A 109 40.75 24.79 -24.13
CA LYS A 109 40.92 25.19 -22.72
C LYS A 109 41.95 24.34 -21.99
N LEU A 110 42.50 23.30 -22.63
CA LEU A 110 43.52 22.47 -22.02
C LEU A 110 44.88 23.15 -22.11
N PRO A 111 45.66 23.15 -21.01
CA PRO A 111 47.03 23.62 -21.05
C PRO A 111 47.86 22.71 -21.98
N PRO A 112 48.80 23.29 -22.75
CA PRO A 112 49.55 22.57 -23.78
C PRO A 112 50.32 21.37 -23.21
N GLY A 113 50.90 21.51 -22.02
CA GLY A 113 51.64 20.42 -21.35
C GLY A 113 50.78 19.24 -20.92
N VAL A 114 49.45 19.37 -20.80
CA VAL A 114 48.55 18.25 -20.50
C VAL A 114 48.07 17.59 -21.79
N PHE A 115 47.75 18.39 -22.82
CA PHE A 115 47.30 17.85 -24.10
C PHE A 115 48.37 16.95 -24.75
N GLU A 116 49.64 17.32 -24.62
CA GLU A 116 50.76 16.54 -25.16
C GLU A 116 51.00 15.21 -24.41
N THR A 117 50.57 15.08 -23.16
CA THR A 117 50.71 13.83 -22.39
C THR A 117 49.68 12.76 -22.77
N ILE A 118 48.64 13.14 -23.51
CA ILE A 118 47.60 12.21 -23.97
C ILE A 118 48.10 11.54 -25.26
N PRO A 119 48.00 10.21 -25.42
CA PRO A 119 48.42 9.54 -26.64
C PRO A 119 47.54 9.92 -27.84
N SER A 120 48.14 9.98 -29.04
CA SER A 120 47.35 10.04 -30.29
C SER A 120 46.98 8.63 -30.72
N LYS A 121 45.82 8.50 -31.37
CA LYS A 121 45.40 7.23 -31.98
C LYS A 121 46.21 6.86 -33.23
N TYR A 122 46.93 7.81 -33.81
CA TYR A 122 47.60 7.66 -35.12
C TYR A 122 49.13 7.75 -35.06
N ASP A 123 49.70 7.88 -33.85
CA ASP A 123 51.14 7.74 -33.59
C ASP A 123 51.51 6.25 -33.44
#